data_AF-A0A9K3DAC2-F1
#
_entry.id   AF-A0A9K3DAC2-F1
#
_cell.length_a   1.000
_cell.length_b   1.000
_cell.length_c   1.000
_cell.angle_alpha   90.00
_cell.angle_beta   90.00
_cell.angle_gamma   90.00
#
_symmetry.space_group_name_H-M   'P 1'
#
loop_
_entity.id
_entity.type
_entity.pdbx_description
1 polymer ?
#
loop_
_entity_poly.entity_id
_entity_poly.type
_entity_poly.pdbx_seq_one_letter_code
_entity_poly.pdbx_strand_id
1 'polypeptide(L)'
;EMADSGYTIVAPQMSPIHFQFFKTAFATGGHDVMVLDQCSDEVVKEGLTSVHNDACYPSILVVGQLIHAVRSGRVNPDKCALAITQTGGGCRATNYVAFIRKALRDAGLAHIPVLALSAQGIETNSGFKIKAGLLKRIAFGLLYGDILERVLYRVRPYEVTK
;
A
#
# COMPACT_ATOMS: atom_id res chain seq x y z
N GLU A 1 -1.25 -19.68 -3.93
CA GLU A 1 0.19 -19.63 -3.60
C GLU A 1 0.45 -18.69 -2.43
N MET A 2 0.55 -17.36 -2.58
CA MET A 2 0.85 -16.48 -1.43
C MET A 2 -0.17 -16.56 -0.29
N ALA A 3 -1.47 -16.71 -0.62
CA ALA A 3 -2.53 -16.96 0.36
C ALA A 3 -2.31 -18.27 1.14
N ASP A 4 -1.89 -19.33 0.44
CA ASP A 4 -1.73 -20.68 1.00
C ASP A 4 -0.40 -20.83 1.76
N SER A 5 0.62 -20.07 1.38
CA SER A 5 1.96 -20.07 2.01
C SER A 5 2.06 -19.20 3.26
N GLY A 6 0.97 -18.55 3.68
CA GLY A 6 0.92 -17.72 4.89
C GLY A 6 1.74 -16.43 4.80
N TYR A 7 1.78 -15.80 3.63
CA TYR A 7 2.42 -14.49 3.45
C TYR A 7 1.51 -13.37 3.97
N THR A 8 2.10 -12.41 4.69
CA THR A 8 1.42 -11.15 5.03
C THR A 8 1.72 -10.10 3.97
N ILE A 9 0.67 -9.55 3.37
CA ILE A 9 0.77 -8.45 2.41
C ILE A 9 0.71 -7.13 3.16
N VAL A 10 1.78 -6.36 3.10
CA VAL A 10 1.90 -5.07 3.78
C VAL A 10 1.62 -3.97 2.76
N ALA A 11 0.65 -3.11 3.04
CA ALA A 11 0.29 -2.00 2.18
C ALA A 11 0.25 -0.68 2.98
N PRO A 12 0.70 0.45 2.41
CA PRO A 12 0.53 1.76 3.04
C PRO A 12 -0.95 2.17 3.05
N GLN A 13 -1.36 2.96 4.03
CA GLN A 13 -2.69 3.56 4.05
C GLN A 13 -2.77 4.73 3.06
N MET A 14 -3.61 4.62 2.02
CA MET A 14 -3.84 5.70 1.05
C MET A 14 -5.19 6.40 1.25
N SER A 15 -6.21 5.70 1.72
CA SER A 15 -7.53 6.27 2.00
C SER A 15 -8.18 5.48 3.14
N PRO A 16 -8.32 6.09 4.33
CA PRO A 16 -8.88 5.41 5.50
C PRO A 16 -10.23 4.75 5.26
N ILE A 17 -11.11 5.43 4.51
CA ILE A 17 -12.46 4.93 4.20
C ILE A 17 -12.43 3.73 3.25
N HIS A 18 -11.55 3.73 2.24
CA HIS A 18 -11.50 2.66 1.25
C HIS A 18 -10.75 1.42 1.77
N PHE A 19 -9.63 1.64 2.45
CA PHE A 19 -8.73 0.56 2.86
C PHE A 19 -9.32 -0.32 3.96
N GLN A 20 -10.27 0.17 4.77
CA GLN A 20 -11.06 -0.69 5.66
C GLN A 20 -11.85 -1.74 4.86
N PHE A 21 -12.48 -1.35 3.74
CA PHE A 21 -13.23 -2.28 2.90
C PHE A 21 -12.29 -3.23 2.16
N PHE A 22 -11.14 -2.72 1.68
CA PHE A 22 -10.15 -3.56 1.02
C PHE A 22 -9.57 -4.60 1.97
N LYS A 23 -9.24 -4.22 3.22
CA LYS A 23 -8.77 -5.16 4.24
C LYS A 23 -9.77 -6.29 4.44
N THR A 24 -11.06 -5.98 4.59
CA THR A 24 -12.11 -7.00 4.70
C THR A 24 -12.23 -7.84 3.44
N ALA A 25 -12.21 -7.22 2.25
CA ALA A 25 -12.30 -7.94 0.98
C ALA A 25 -11.16 -8.95 0.80
N PHE A 26 -9.91 -8.54 1.09
CA PHE A 26 -8.75 -9.42 1.03
C PHE A 26 -8.81 -10.55 2.06
N ALA A 27 -9.19 -10.25 3.32
CA ALA A 27 -9.37 -11.26 4.36
C ALA A 27 -10.39 -12.33 3.93
N THR A 28 -11.53 -11.91 3.37
CA THR A 28 -12.55 -12.85 2.86
C THR A 28 -12.10 -13.63 1.61
N GLY A 29 -11.04 -13.19 0.94
CA GLY A 29 -10.37 -13.87 -0.16
C GLY A 29 -9.24 -14.81 0.28
N GLY A 30 -8.97 -14.91 1.58
CA GLY A 30 -7.90 -15.74 2.15
C GLY A 30 -6.53 -15.07 2.19
N HIS A 31 -6.46 -13.75 2.02
CA HIS A 31 -5.20 -13.00 2.09
C HIS A 31 -5.09 -12.23 3.40
N ASP A 32 -3.97 -12.39 4.11
CA ASP A 32 -3.63 -11.56 5.25
C ASP A 32 -3.05 -10.23 4.76
N VAL A 33 -3.75 -9.13 5.06
CA VAL A 33 -3.37 -7.77 4.64
C VAL A 33 -3.20 -6.89 5.86
N MET A 34 -1.99 -6.38 6.02
CA MET A 34 -1.62 -5.40 7.01
C MET A 34 -1.57 -4.01 6.37
N VAL A 35 -2.53 -3.16 6.73
CA VAL A 35 -2.54 -1.75 6.31
C VAL A 35 -1.79 -0.92 7.35
N LEU A 36 -0.79 -0.17 6.92
CA LEU A 36 0.02 0.72 7.77
C LEU A 36 -0.69 2.07 7.92
N ASP A 37 -1.38 2.27 9.04
CA ASP A 37 -2.23 3.43 9.33
C ASP A 37 -1.53 4.55 10.11
N GLN A 38 -0.37 4.27 10.71
CA GLN A 38 0.40 5.23 11.49
C GLN A 38 1.62 5.75 10.73
N CYS A 39 1.87 7.05 10.85
CA CYS A 39 3.09 7.70 10.41
C CYS A 39 3.70 8.42 11.61
N SER A 40 4.80 7.87 12.14
CA SER A 40 5.56 8.46 13.24
C SER A 40 6.78 9.23 12.71
N ASP A 41 7.47 9.98 13.58
CA ASP A 41 8.68 10.71 13.18
C ASP A 41 9.79 9.76 12.73
N GLU A 42 9.84 8.54 13.28
CA GLU A 42 10.77 7.49 12.84
C GLU A 42 10.47 7.05 11.41
N VAL A 43 9.20 6.91 11.03
CA VAL A 43 8.79 6.60 9.66
C VAL A 43 9.24 7.69 8.69
N VAL A 44 9.06 8.96 9.07
CA VAL A 44 9.49 10.11 8.25
C VAL A 44 11.00 10.09 8.07
N LYS A 45 11.76 9.89 9.16
CA LYS A 45 13.21 9.82 9.13
C LYS A 45 13.72 8.66 8.28
N GLU A 46 13.14 7.48 8.44
CA GLU A 46 13.47 6.29 7.65
C GLU A 46 13.26 6.55 6.15
N GLY A 47 12.12 7.16 5.80
CA GLY A 47 11.80 7.57 4.43
C GLY A 47 12.83 8.54 3.86
N LEU A 48 13.16 9.61 4.61
CA LEU A 48 14.13 10.62 4.20
C LEU A 48 15.55 10.05 4.00
N THR A 49 15.91 9.02 4.76
CA THR A 49 17.20 8.33 4.59
C THR A 49 17.20 7.32 3.43
N SER A 50 16.03 6.77 3.08
CA SER A 50 15.89 5.70 2.08
C SER A 50 15.63 6.22 0.66
N VAL A 51 15.07 7.42 0.53
CA VAL A 51 14.64 8.02 -0.73
C VAL A 51 15.34 9.36 -0.93
N HIS A 52 15.70 9.68 -2.18
CA HIS A 52 16.32 10.96 -2.51
C HIS A 52 15.35 12.14 -2.33
N ASN A 53 15.90 13.32 -2.03
CA ASN A 53 15.13 14.53 -1.69
C ASN A 53 14.28 15.12 -2.83
N ASP A 54 14.45 14.68 -4.08
CA ASP A 54 13.61 15.09 -5.22
C ASP A 54 12.35 14.19 -5.38
N ALA A 55 12.18 13.17 -4.54
CA ALA A 55 10.92 12.43 -4.50
C ALA A 55 9.81 13.26 -3.85
N CYS A 56 8.57 13.12 -4.35
CA CYS A 56 7.43 13.76 -3.71
C CYS A 56 7.24 13.21 -2.29
N TYR A 57 6.83 14.08 -1.35
CA TYR A 57 6.71 13.72 0.06
C TYR A 57 5.86 12.46 0.34
N PRO A 58 4.73 12.21 -0.35
CA PRO A 58 3.99 10.96 -0.16
C PRO A 58 4.79 9.71 -0.53
N SER A 59 5.72 9.78 -1.50
CA SER A 59 6.65 8.69 -1.80
C SER A 59 7.60 8.41 -0.64
N ILE A 60 8.09 9.47 0.00
CA ILE A 60 8.99 9.38 1.15
C ILE A 60 8.28 8.68 2.30
N LEU A 61 7.04 9.09 2.59
CA LEU A 61 6.21 8.47 3.63
C LEU A 61 5.90 7.01 3.33
N VAL A 62 5.47 6.68 2.11
CA VAL A 62 5.12 5.30 1.72
C VAL A 62 6.33 4.37 1.85
N VAL A 63 7.48 4.78 1.32
CA VAL A 63 8.71 3.98 1.44
C VAL A 63 9.13 3.87 2.90
N GLY A 64 9.12 4.97 3.64
CA GLY A 64 9.45 4.99 5.07
C GLY A 64 8.56 4.05 5.87
N GLN A 65 7.24 4.05 5.64
CA GLN A 65 6.29 3.18 6.33
C GLN A 65 6.60 1.71 6.08
N LEU A 66 6.81 1.35 4.82
CA LEU A 66 7.05 -0.02 4.41
C LEU A 66 8.40 -0.55 4.94
N ILE A 67 9.48 0.24 4.80
CA ILE A 67 10.81 -0.15 5.30
C ILE A 67 10.81 -0.22 6.83
N HIS A 68 10.20 0.76 7.50
CA HIS A 68 10.08 0.77 8.96
C HIS A 68 9.27 -0.43 9.47
N ALA A 69 8.19 -0.81 8.80
CA ALA A 69 7.39 -1.99 9.19
C ALA A 69 8.20 -3.29 9.16
N VAL A 70 9.13 -3.42 8.20
CA VAL A 70 10.04 -4.57 8.13
C VAL A 70 11.14 -4.47 9.19
N ARG A 71 11.81 -3.32 9.31
CA ARG A 71 12.95 -3.13 10.24
C ARG A 71 12.54 -3.16 11.72
N SER A 72 11.33 -2.72 12.05
CA SER A 72 10.79 -2.73 13.41
C SER A 72 10.43 -4.14 13.91
N GLY A 73 10.54 -5.17 13.06
CA GLY A 73 10.17 -6.54 13.40
C GLY A 73 8.66 -6.78 13.49
N ARG A 74 7.85 -5.79 13.08
CA ARG A 74 6.38 -5.91 13.07
C ARG A 74 5.88 -6.93 12.04
N VAL A 75 6.69 -7.22 11.03
CA VAL A 75 6.41 -8.19 9.98
C VAL A 75 7.63 -9.06 9.75
N ASN A 76 7.44 -10.37 9.53
CA ASN A 76 8.52 -11.29 9.20
C ASN A 76 9.03 -11.04 7.75
N PRO A 77 10.30 -10.65 7.53
CA PRO A 77 10.88 -10.42 6.21
C PRO A 77 10.75 -11.62 5.24
N ASP A 78 10.86 -12.84 5.75
CA ASP A 78 10.84 -14.06 4.93
C ASP A 78 9.42 -14.51 4.53
N LYS A 79 8.39 -13.94 5.17
CA LYS A 79 6.97 -14.26 4.92
C LYS A 79 6.14 -13.01 4.69
N CYS A 80 6.73 -11.98 4.09
CA CYS A 80 6.01 -10.76 3.75
C CYS A 80 6.17 -10.37 2.30
N ALA A 81 5.23 -9.56 1.84
CA ALA A 81 5.29 -8.91 0.55
C ALA A 81 4.81 -7.48 0.68
N LEU A 82 5.52 -6.54 0.07
CA LEU A 82 5.17 -5.12 0.12
C LEU A 82 4.32 -4.79 -1.10
N ALA A 83 3.11 -4.30 -0.91
CA ALA A 83 2.19 -3.97 -1.98
C ALA A 83 2.02 -2.47 -2.17
N ILE A 84 2.03 -2.04 -3.43
CA ILE A 84 1.74 -0.66 -3.82
C ILE A 84 1.06 -0.64 -5.19
N THR A 85 0.19 0.34 -5.42
CA THR A 85 -0.45 0.53 -6.73
C THR A 85 0.48 1.23 -7.71
N GLN A 86 0.54 0.74 -8.95
CA GLN A 86 1.27 1.36 -10.05
C GLN A 86 0.29 1.85 -11.12
N THR A 87 0.14 3.18 -11.20
CA THR A 87 -0.90 3.82 -12.01
C THR A 87 -0.50 4.04 -13.47
N GLY A 88 0.80 4.06 -13.79
CA GLY A 88 1.30 4.25 -15.16
C GLY A 88 1.03 5.63 -15.77
N GLY A 89 0.62 6.60 -14.94
CA GLY A 89 0.35 7.97 -15.38
C GLY A 89 1.58 8.88 -15.26
N GLY A 90 1.42 10.16 -15.62
CA GLY A 90 2.47 11.18 -15.52
C GLY A 90 2.82 11.64 -14.09
N CYS A 91 2.18 11.07 -13.06
CA CYS A 91 2.50 11.35 -11.65
C CYS A 91 3.73 10.55 -11.18
N ARG A 92 4.45 11.05 -10.16
CA ARG A 92 5.56 10.33 -9.51
C ARG A 92 5.14 9.02 -8.81
N ALA A 93 3.84 8.81 -8.60
CA ALA A 93 3.26 7.55 -8.07
C ALA A 93 3.71 6.31 -8.86
N THR A 94 3.89 6.44 -10.19
CA THR A 94 4.38 5.36 -11.05
C THR A 94 5.74 4.81 -10.60
N ASN A 95 6.55 5.64 -9.94
CA ASN A 95 7.91 5.30 -9.52
C ASN A 95 8.01 4.74 -8.10
N TYR A 96 6.90 4.66 -7.34
CA TYR A 96 6.95 4.21 -5.94
C TYR A 96 7.49 2.78 -5.83
N VAL A 97 7.11 1.90 -6.76
CA VAL A 97 7.63 0.53 -6.85
C VAL A 97 9.17 0.52 -6.95
N ALA A 98 9.73 1.38 -7.81
CA ALA A 98 11.17 1.47 -8.01
C ALA A 98 11.89 1.99 -6.76
N PHE A 99 11.30 2.98 -6.07
CA PHE A 99 11.85 3.49 -4.81
C PHE A 99 11.83 2.45 -3.69
N ILE A 100 10.73 1.70 -3.55
CA ILE A 100 10.63 0.61 -2.56
C ILE A 100 11.70 -0.45 -2.85
N ARG A 101 11.83 -0.90 -4.10
CA ARG A 101 12.85 -1.89 -4.48
C ARG A 101 14.27 -1.39 -4.25
N LYS A 102 14.54 -0.12 -4.54
CA LYS A 102 15.84 0.50 -4.25
C LYS A 102 16.11 0.51 -2.75
N ALA A 103 15.18 1.01 -1.95
CA ALA A 103 15.31 1.07 -0.49
C ALA A 103 15.52 -0.33 0.12
N LEU A 104 14.81 -1.34 -0.36
CA LEU A 104 15.02 -2.73 0.06
C LEU A 104 16.42 -3.24 -0.30
N ARG A 105 16.94 -2.95 -1.50
CA ARG A 105 18.31 -3.33 -1.87
C ARG A 105 19.35 -2.65 -0.98
N ASP A 106 19.19 -1.36 -0.74
CA ASP A 106 20.10 -0.58 0.10
C ASP A 106 20.09 -1.07 1.56
N ALA A 107 18.95 -1.59 2.03
CA ALA A 107 18.79 -2.18 3.36
C ALA A 107 19.21 -3.67 3.44
N GLY A 108 19.70 -4.29 2.35
CA GLY A 108 20.04 -5.72 2.31
C GLY A 108 18.83 -6.67 2.32
N LEU A 109 17.62 -6.15 2.07
CA LEU A 109 16.33 -6.85 2.11
C LEU A 109 15.76 -7.10 0.70
N ALA A 110 16.63 -7.23 -0.30
CA ALA A 110 16.24 -7.37 -1.71
C ALA A 110 15.41 -8.63 -2.02
N HIS A 111 15.40 -9.62 -1.12
CA HIS A 111 14.63 -10.86 -1.25
C HIS A 111 13.12 -10.65 -1.02
N ILE A 112 12.71 -9.55 -0.37
CA ILE A 112 11.31 -9.27 -0.10
C ILE A 112 10.59 -8.91 -1.41
N PRO A 113 9.53 -9.65 -1.79
CA PRO A 113 8.79 -9.35 -3.01
C PRO A 113 8.01 -8.03 -2.89
N VAL A 114 8.09 -7.21 -3.93
CA VAL A 114 7.30 -5.98 -4.07
C VAL A 114 6.21 -6.19 -5.12
N LEU A 115 4.96 -6.23 -4.65
CA LEU A 115 3.76 -6.42 -5.46
C LEU A 115 3.30 -5.07 -6.04
N ALA A 116 3.48 -4.90 -7.34
CA ALA A 116 2.98 -3.73 -8.07
C ALA A 116 1.58 -4.00 -8.63
N LEU A 117 0.57 -3.39 -8.05
CA LEU A 117 -0.82 -3.55 -8.49
C LEU A 117 -1.13 -2.52 -9.58
N SER A 118 -1.22 -2.96 -10.83
CA SER A 118 -1.53 -2.10 -11.98
C SER A 118 -2.80 -2.56 -12.69
N ALA A 119 -3.71 -1.61 -12.95
CA ALA A 119 -4.90 -1.87 -13.76
C ALA A 119 -4.56 -2.03 -15.26
N GLN A 120 -3.44 -1.44 -15.70
CA GLN A 120 -2.93 -1.48 -17.06
C GLN A 120 -2.03 -2.71 -17.33
N GLY A 121 -1.73 -3.52 -16.31
CA GLY A 121 -0.90 -4.71 -16.44
C GLY A 121 0.59 -4.40 -16.68
N ILE A 122 1.09 -3.28 -16.14
CA ILE A 122 2.48 -2.81 -16.33
C ILE A 122 3.50 -3.81 -15.78
N GLU A 123 3.20 -4.43 -14.65
CA GLU A 123 4.03 -5.47 -14.04
C GLU A 123 3.23 -6.73 -13.75
N THR A 124 3.90 -7.87 -13.92
CA THR A 124 3.38 -9.17 -13.53
C THR A 124 4.03 -9.58 -12.21
N ASN A 125 3.20 -9.87 -11.21
CA ASN A 125 3.68 -10.34 -9.91
C ASN A 125 3.53 -11.87 -9.88
N SER A 126 4.65 -12.59 -9.87
CA SER A 126 4.64 -14.03 -9.63
C SER A 126 4.10 -14.31 -8.21
N GLY A 127 3.18 -15.26 -8.08
CA GLY A 127 2.60 -15.67 -6.79
C GLY A 127 1.35 -14.91 -6.31
N PHE A 128 1.03 -13.74 -6.88
CA PHE A 128 -0.18 -12.97 -6.55
C PHE A 128 -1.13 -12.83 -7.73
N LYS A 129 -2.17 -13.67 -7.76
CA LYS A 129 -3.25 -13.61 -8.76
C LYS A 129 -4.57 -13.21 -8.09
N ILE A 130 -5.14 -12.09 -8.51
CA ILE A 130 -6.45 -11.65 -8.04
C ILE A 130 -7.52 -12.52 -8.73
N LYS A 131 -8.25 -13.31 -7.93
CA LYS A 131 -9.39 -14.09 -8.41
C LYS A 131 -10.57 -13.16 -8.73
N ALA A 132 -11.40 -13.52 -9.72
CA ALA A 132 -12.56 -12.70 -10.12
C ALA A 132 -13.52 -12.38 -8.96
N GLY A 133 -13.74 -13.32 -8.03
CA GLY A 133 -14.56 -13.09 -6.83
C GLY A 133 -13.98 -12.03 -5.89
N LEU A 134 -12.65 -12.02 -5.71
CA LEU A 134 -11.96 -10.99 -4.92
C LEU A 134 -12.03 -9.63 -5.62
N LEU A 135 -11.80 -9.59 -6.93
CA LEU A 135 -11.91 -8.36 -7.72
C LEU A 135 -13.30 -7.73 -7.59
N LYS A 136 -14.36 -8.54 -7.67
CA LYS A 136 -15.75 -8.09 -7.48
C LYS A 136 -15.96 -7.48 -6.09
N ARG A 137 -15.42 -8.08 -5.03
CA ARG A 137 -15.51 -7.54 -3.66
C ARG A 137 -14.74 -6.24 -3.49
N ILE A 138 -13.54 -6.14 -4.07
CA ILE A 138 -12.75 -4.90 -4.08
C ILE A 138 -13.51 -3.79 -4.81
N ALA A 139 -14.13 -4.09 -5.96
CA ALA A 139 -14.93 -3.13 -6.72
C ALA A 139 -16.14 -2.62 -5.90
N PHE A 140 -16.86 -3.49 -5.19
CA PHE A 140 -17.93 -3.05 -4.29
C PHE A 140 -17.39 -2.21 -3.11
N GLY A 141 -16.26 -2.62 -2.52
CA GLY A 141 -15.62 -1.83 -1.46
C GLY A 141 -15.22 -0.43 -1.91
N LEU A 142 -14.75 -0.30 -3.16
CA LEU A 142 -14.45 0.99 -3.79
C LEU A 142 -15.72 1.84 -3.92
N LEU A 143 -16.80 1.28 -4.49
CA LEU A 143 -18.07 1.99 -4.68
C LEU A 143 -18.69 2.44 -3.35
N TYR A 144 -18.66 1.58 -2.32
CA TYR A 144 -19.15 1.93 -1.00
C TYR A 144 -18.31 3.04 -0.36
N GLY A 145 -16.98 2.98 -0.49
CA GLY A 145 -16.09 4.03 -0.02
C GLY A 145 -16.41 5.37 -0.65
N ASP A 146 -16.50 5.44 -1.98
CA ASP A 146 -16.81 6.67 -2.71
C ASP A 146 -18.17 7.27 -2.33
N ILE A 147 -19.21 6.43 -2.19
CA ILE A 147 -20.56 6.89 -1.84
C ILE A 147 -20.55 7.45 -0.41
N LEU A 148 -19.97 6.74 0.54
CA LEU A 148 -19.93 7.18 1.94
C LEU A 148 -19.08 8.43 2.11
N GLU A 149 -17.94 8.52 1.42
CA GLU A 149 -17.07 9.70 1.44
C GLU A 149 -17.76 10.93 0.84
N ARG A 150 -18.52 10.75 -0.25
CA ARG A 150 -19.37 11.83 -0.82
C ARG A 150 -20.45 12.30 0.13
N VAL A 151 -21.17 11.38 0.78
CA VAL A 151 -22.21 11.75 1.75
C VAL A 151 -21.59 12.45 2.94
N LEU A 152 -20.49 11.92 3.48
CA LEU A 152 -19.75 12.51 4.59
C LEU A 152 -19.34 13.95 4.28
N TYR A 153 -18.64 14.19 3.17
CA TYR A 153 -18.20 15.54 2.83
C TYR A 153 -19.33 16.48 2.43
N ARG A 154 -20.49 15.96 2.00
CA ARG A 154 -21.68 16.76 1.73
C ARG A 154 -22.33 17.29 3.01
N VAL A 155 -22.31 16.51 4.09
CA VAL A 155 -22.96 16.85 5.37
C VAL A 155 -22.00 17.40 6.41
N ARG A 156 -20.68 17.19 6.23
CA ARG A 156 -19.66 17.67 7.17
C ARG A 156 -19.71 19.19 7.22
N PRO A 157 -19.81 19.80 8.42
CA PRO A 157 -19.76 21.24 8.55
C PRO A 157 -18.50 21.78 7.87
N TYR A 158 -18.66 22.70 6.92
CA TYR A 158 -17.53 23.39 6.33
C TYR A 158 -16.99 24.40 7.34
N GLU A 159 -15.67 24.58 7.35
CA GLU A 159 -15.03 25.59 8.18
C GLU A 159 -15.54 26.98 7.77
N VAL A 160 -16.14 27.70 8.73
CA VAL A 160 -16.82 28.98 8.49
C VAL A 160 -15.83 30.15 8.57
N THR A 161 -14.63 29.94 9.14
CA THR A 161 -13.63 30.99 9.35
C THR A 161 -12.26 30.49 8.89
N LYS A 162 -11.67 31.19 7.91
CA LYS A 162 -10.31 30.96 7.41
C LYS A 162 -9.28 31.71 8.25
#